data_AF-A0A026VTJ8-F1
#
_entry.id   AF-A0A026VTJ8-F1
#
_cell.length_a   1.000
_cell.length_b   1.000
_cell.length_c   1.000
_cell.angle_alpha   90.00
_cell.angle_beta   90.00
_cell.angle_gamma   90.00
#
_symmetry.space_group_name_H-M   'P 1'
#
loop_
_entity.id
_entity.type
_entity.pdbx_description
1 polymer ?
#
loop_
_entity_poly.entity_id
_entity_poly.type
_entity_poly.pdbx_seq_one_letter_code
_entity_poly.pdbx_strand_id
1 'polypeptide(L)'
;VDELLIEAVRSKPGLYDFRVPASTRTMLRKNALWVEVSNILQGSLSPEEAKARWKYLRDNYIKTRKKVKAYIPSGSAAPCTVTEKKSKYQYYELMKFLDNSLQTRP
;
A
#
# COMPACT_ATOMS: atom_id res chain seq x y z
N VAL A 1 10.11 3.59 10.24
CA VAL A 1 10.56 3.42 8.83
C VAL A 1 9.38 3.11 7.90
N ASP A 2 8.56 2.11 8.19
CA ASP A 2 7.43 1.73 7.33
C ASP A 2 6.38 2.83 7.12
N GLU A 3 6.03 3.60 8.16
CA GLU A 3 5.08 4.72 8.04
C GLU A 3 5.60 5.80 7.09
N LEU A 4 6.87 6.17 7.22
CA LEU A 4 7.54 7.12 6.33
C LEU A 4 7.61 6.59 4.89
N LEU A 5 7.86 5.28 4.73
CA LEU A 5 7.82 4.64 3.42
C LEU A 5 6.43 4.76 2.78
N ILE A 6 5.37 4.50 3.56
CA ILE A 6 3.99 4.60 3.08
C ILE A 6 3.67 6.03 2.65
N GLU A 7 4.03 7.04 3.46
CA GLU A 7 3.74 8.44 3.15
C GLU A 7 4.57 8.96 1.95
N ALA A 8 5.83 8.55 1.84
CA ALA A 8 6.69 8.86 0.71
C ALA A 8 6.15 8.27 -0.60
N VAL A 9 5.68 7.02 -0.56
CA VAL A 9 5.05 6.36 -1.72
C VAL A 9 3.69 6.99 -2.03
N ARG A 10 2.88 7.35 -1.01
CA ARG A 10 1.58 8.00 -1.17
C ARG A 10 1.68 9.29 -1.98
N SER A 11 2.72 10.07 -1.74
CA SER A 11 3.03 11.32 -2.46
C SER A 11 3.44 11.10 -3.92
N LYS A 12 3.74 9.85 -4.32
CA LYS A 12 4.24 9.48 -5.65
C LYS A 12 3.28 8.50 -6.34
N PRO A 13 2.17 8.98 -6.93
CA PRO A 13 1.16 8.12 -7.57
C PRO A 13 1.72 7.26 -8.71
N GLY A 14 2.80 7.68 -9.39
CA GLY A 14 3.46 6.89 -10.43
C GLY A 14 3.99 5.51 -9.97
N LEU A 15 4.11 5.27 -8.66
CA LEU A 15 4.53 3.98 -8.10
C LEU A 15 3.39 2.97 -7.93
N TYR A 16 2.14 3.43 -7.76
CA TYR A 16 1.04 2.56 -7.36
C TYR A 16 -0.26 2.78 -8.15
N ASP A 17 -0.45 3.94 -8.76
CA ASP A 17 -1.64 4.30 -9.52
C ASP A 17 -1.45 3.99 -11.01
N PHE A 18 -2.35 3.17 -11.55
CA PHE A 18 -2.38 2.78 -12.96
C PHE A 18 -3.03 3.85 -13.85
N ARG A 19 -3.78 4.80 -13.26
CA ARG A 19 -4.47 5.90 -13.97
C ARG A 19 -3.49 6.92 -14.51
N VAL A 20 -2.28 6.96 -13.96
CA VAL A 20 -1.20 7.84 -14.43
C VAL A 20 -0.81 7.43 -15.87
N PRO A 21 -0.53 8.40 -16.77
CA PRO A 21 -0.19 8.11 -18.16
C PRO A 21 0.90 7.03 -18.33
N ALA A 22 0.81 6.22 -19.39
CA ALA A 22 1.78 5.14 -19.62
C ALA A 22 3.23 5.66 -19.76
N SER A 23 3.39 6.89 -20.25
CA SER A 23 4.67 7.60 -20.37
C SER A 23 5.40 7.78 -19.04
N THR A 24 4.68 7.88 -17.92
CA THR A 24 5.27 8.02 -16.58
C THR A 24 5.50 6.67 -15.88
N ARG A 25 5.01 5.57 -16.48
CA ARG A 25 5.13 4.20 -15.93
C ARG A 25 6.35 3.43 -16.42
N THR A 26 7.25 4.09 -17.17
CA THR A 26 8.49 3.50 -17.64
C THR A 26 9.39 3.06 -16.48
N MET A 27 10.18 2.02 -16.71
CA MET A 27 11.06 1.44 -15.68
C MET A 27 12.06 2.48 -15.14
N LEU A 28 12.59 3.33 -16.03
CA LEU A 28 13.50 4.41 -15.68
C LEU A 28 12.84 5.41 -14.70
N ARG A 29 11.60 5.82 -14.97
CA ARG A 29 10.88 6.77 -14.10
C ARG A 29 10.52 6.16 -12.76
N LYS A 30 10.10 4.89 -12.75
CA LYS A 30 9.87 4.15 -11.50
C LYS A 30 11.14 4.06 -10.67
N ASN A 31 12.29 3.76 -11.28
CA ASN A 31 13.56 3.72 -10.57
C ASN A 31 13.91 5.08 -9.98
N ALA A 32 13.75 6.17 -10.73
CA ALA A 32 13.94 7.52 -10.21
C ALA A 32 13.03 7.83 -9.00
N LEU A 33 11.75 7.46 -9.08
CA LEU A 33 10.81 7.63 -7.96
C LEU A 33 11.24 6.85 -6.72
N TRP A 34 11.79 5.64 -6.87
CA TRP A 34 12.31 4.85 -5.74
C TRP A 34 13.58 5.42 -5.15
N VAL A 35 14.45 6.03 -5.96
CA VAL A 35 15.61 6.79 -5.47
C VAL A 35 15.14 7.99 -4.65
N GLU A 36 14.16 8.73 -5.13
CA GLU A 36 13.59 9.84 -4.35
C GLU A 36 12.95 9.36 -3.04
N VAL A 37 12.26 8.21 -3.03
CA VAL A 37 11.73 7.60 -1.80
C VAL A 37 12.88 7.29 -0.84
N SER A 38 13.93 6.61 -1.31
CA SER A 38 15.14 6.32 -0.52
C SER A 38 15.76 7.58 0.08
N ASN A 39 15.81 8.68 -0.69
CA ASN A 39 16.32 9.97 -0.23
C ASN A 39 15.43 10.60 0.86
N ILE A 40 14.10 10.52 0.72
CA ILE A 40 13.15 10.99 1.75
C ILE A 40 13.30 10.19 3.04
N LEU A 41 13.60 8.89 2.94
CA LEU A 41 13.93 8.04 4.08
C LEU A 41 15.32 8.33 4.67
N GLN A 42 16.00 9.40 4.22
CA GLN A 42 17.35 9.78 4.63
C GLN A 42 18.37 8.64 4.46
N GLY A 43 18.18 7.79 3.45
CA GLY A 43 19.03 6.63 3.22
C GLY A 43 18.83 5.48 4.21
N SER A 44 17.78 5.51 5.05
CA SER A 44 17.46 4.40 5.97
C SER A 44 17.18 3.08 5.25
N LEU A 45 16.83 3.14 3.97
CA LEU A 45 16.48 1.98 3.15
C LEU A 45 16.90 2.27 1.72
N SER A 46 17.66 1.37 1.09
CA SER A 46 18.02 1.53 -0.32
C SER A 46 16.78 1.48 -1.23
N PRO A 47 16.85 1.97 -2.48
CA PRO A 47 15.72 1.91 -3.41
C PRO A 47 15.18 0.48 -3.63
N GLU A 48 16.06 -0.52 -3.59
CA GLU A 48 15.71 -1.95 -3.73
C GLU A 48 15.03 -2.51 -2.48
N GLU A 49 15.56 -2.20 -1.30
CA GLU A 49 14.94 -2.59 -0.05
C GLU A 49 13.59 -1.88 0.14
N ALA A 50 13.47 -0.61 -0.26
CA ALA A 50 12.22 0.14 -0.25
C ALA A 50 11.16 -0.49 -1.17
N LYS A 51 11.56 -0.95 -2.36
CA LYS A 51 10.69 -1.73 -3.25
C LYS A 51 10.22 -3.03 -2.58
N ALA A 52 11.15 -3.79 -2.00
CA ALA A 52 10.84 -5.07 -1.36
C ALA A 52 9.90 -4.87 -0.15
N ARG A 53 10.18 -3.85 0.67
CA ARG A 53 9.39 -3.51 1.85
C ARG A 53 8.00 -3.01 1.47
N TRP A 54 7.90 -2.15 0.45
CA TRP A 54 6.61 -1.70 -0.07
C TRP A 54 5.78 -2.87 -0.61
N LYS A 55 6.39 -3.81 -1.33
CA LYS A 55 5.72 -5.02 -1.80
C LYS A 55 5.12 -5.82 -0.63
N TYR A 56 5.90 -6.06 0.42
CA TYR A 56 5.43 -6.75 1.62
C TYR A 56 4.24 -6.03 2.28
N LEU A 57 4.33 -4.71 2.45
CA LEU A 57 3.25 -3.90 3.02
C LEU A 57 1.98 -3.98 2.15
N ARG A 58 2.11 -3.81 0.84
CA ARG A 58 0.99 -3.87 -0.10
C ARG A 58 0.31 -5.24 -0.10
N ASP A 59 1.08 -6.32 -0.08
CA ASP A 59 0.54 -7.68 -0.04
C ASP A 59 -0.23 -7.93 1.26
N ASN A 60 0.30 -7.47 2.40
CA ASN A 60 -0.39 -7.58 3.69
C ASN A 60 -1.67 -6.73 3.74
N TYR A 61 -1.63 -5.51 3.17
CA TYR A 61 -2.81 -4.67 3.01
C TYR A 61 -3.88 -5.35 2.15
N ILE A 62 -3.53 -5.91 0.99
CA ILE A 62 -4.47 -6.62 0.12
C ILE A 62 -5.08 -7.83 0.84
N LYS A 63 -4.28 -8.61 1.57
CA LYS A 63 -4.74 -9.76 2.36
C LYS A 63 -5.72 -9.32 3.45
N THR A 64 -5.40 -8.25 4.17
CA THR A 64 -6.25 -7.68 5.22
C THR A 64 -7.55 -7.14 4.62
N ARG A 65 -7.47 -6.40 3.52
CA ARG A 65 -8.64 -5.88 2.80
C ARG A 65 -9.55 -6.99 2.28
N LYS A 66 -9.01 -8.06 1.71
CA LYS A 66 -9.80 -9.24 1.30
C LYS A 66 -10.55 -9.84 2.47
N LYS A 67 -9.91 -10.00 3.64
CA LYS A 67 -10.57 -10.50 4.86
C LYS A 67 -11.65 -9.54 5.37
N VAL A 68 -11.43 -8.24 5.28
CA VAL A 68 -12.42 -7.21 5.67
C VAL A 68 -13.62 -7.21 4.71
N LYS A 69 -13.39 -7.30 3.40
CA LYS A 69 -14.47 -7.31 2.37
C LYS A 69 -15.21 -8.64 2.28
N ALA A 70 -14.51 -9.77 2.42
CA ALA A 70 -15.12 -11.11 2.37
C ALA A 70 -15.90 -11.46 3.65
N TYR A 71 -15.70 -10.69 4.73
CA TYR A 71 -16.54 -10.81 5.91
C TYR A 71 -17.90 -10.17 5.63
N ILE A 72 -18.82 -11.01 5.12
CA ILE A 72 -20.26 -10.75 5.11
C ILE A 72 -20.81 -11.57 6.28
N PRO A 73 -21.35 -10.96 7.34
CA PRO A 73 -21.85 -11.70 8.49
C PRO A 73 -23.11 -12.49 8.10
N SER A 74 -22.92 -13.76 7.74
CA SER A 74 -24.01 -14.72 7.58
C SER A 74 -23.89 -15.73 8.72
N GLY A 75 -24.40 -15.37 9.89
CA GLY A 75 -24.46 -16.27 11.05
C GLY A 75 -24.12 -15.58 12.37
N SER A 76 -25.05 -15.67 13.32
CA SER A 76 -24.88 -15.24 14.71
C SER A 76 -23.88 -16.13 15.46
N ALA A 77 -22.59 -15.80 15.43
CA ALA A 77 -21.64 -16.20 16.48
C ALA A 77 -20.32 -15.40 16.35
N ALA A 78 -19.97 -14.71 17.44
CA ALA A 78 -18.73 -13.98 17.72
C ALA A 78 -18.53 -12.62 17.00
N PRO A 79 -18.53 -11.49 17.73
CA PRO A 79 -18.10 -10.20 17.20
C PRO A 79 -16.57 -10.16 17.16
N CYS A 80 -15.94 -10.82 16.19
CA CYS A 80 -14.61 -10.39 15.76
C CYS A 80 -14.80 -9.13 14.95
N THR A 81 -14.98 -8.02 15.67
CA THR A 81 -15.37 -6.75 15.08
C THR A 81 -14.32 -6.39 14.01
N VAL A 82 -14.77 -5.89 12.87
CA VAL A 82 -13.89 -5.44 11.78
C VAL A 82 -12.80 -4.49 12.33
N THR A 83 -13.11 -3.77 13.41
CA THR A 83 -12.20 -3.01 14.26
C THR A 83 -11.01 -3.81 14.79
N GLU A 84 -11.17 -5.00 15.37
CA GLU A 84 -10.03 -5.80 15.89
C GLU A 84 -9.06 -6.29 14.79
N LYS A 85 -9.59 -6.57 13.59
CA LYS A 85 -8.77 -6.96 12.43
C LYS A 85 -8.05 -5.77 11.80
N LYS A 86 -8.67 -4.58 11.82
CA LYS A 86 -8.00 -3.30 11.50
C LYS A 86 -6.91 -3.00 12.53
N SER A 87 -7.14 -3.27 13.81
CA SER A 87 -6.17 -3.05 14.89
C SER A 87 -4.89 -3.89 14.74
N LYS A 88 -4.95 -5.07 14.12
CA LYS A 88 -3.75 -5.90 13.89
C LYS A 88 -2.83 -5.40 12.78
N TYR A 89 -3.32 -4.56 11.87
CA TYR A 89 -2.48 -3.93 10.85
C TYR A 89 -2.49 -2.43 11.07
N GLN A 90 -1.53 -1.96 11.87
CA GLN A 90 -1.35 -0.55 12.24
C GLN A 90 -1.29 0.40 11.03
N TYR A 91 -0.84 -0.09 9.86
CA TYR A 91 -0.73 0.67 8.62
C TYR A 91 -1.99 0.62 7.73
N TYR A 92 -3.07 -0.04 8.16
CA TYR A 92 -4.26 -0.25 7.34
C TYR A 92 -4.91 1.07 6.90
N GLU A 93 -5.11 1.99 7.85
CA GLU A 93 -5.72 3.29 7.55
C GLU A 93 -4.77 4.18 6.72
N LEU A 94 -3.45 4.13 6.97
CA LEU A 94 -2.46 4.85 6.16
C LEU A 94 -2.40 4.36 4.71
N MET A 95 -2.63 3.07 4.46
CA MET A 95 -2.61 2.48 3.12
C MET A 95 -3.98 2.52 2.42
N LYS A 96 -5.01 3.08 3.04
CA LYS A 96 -6.37 3.16 2.50
C LYS A 96 -6.47 3.94 1.19
N PHE A 97 -5.53 4.86 0.91
CA PHE A 97 -5.46 5.56 -0.38
C PHE A 97 -5.31 4.59 -1.57
N LEU A 98 -4.78 3.38 -1.34
CA LEU A 98 -4.67 2.35 -2.36
C LEU A 98 -6.03 1.82 -2.80
N ASP A 99 -7.11 2.00 -2.05
CA ASP A 99 -8.43 1.55 -2.49
C ASP A 99 -8.88 2.25 -3.77
N ASN A 100 -8.61 3.55 -3.90
CA ASN A 100 -8.93 4.35 -5.08
C ASN A 100 -8.11 3.91 -6.30
N SER A 101 -6.84 3.53 -6.07
CA SER A 101 -5.91 3.08 -7.11
C SER A 101 -5.94 1.57 -7.37
N LEU A 102 -6.78 0.81 -6.67
CA LEU A 102 -6.99 -0.63 -6.87
C LEU A 102 -8.37 -0.90 -7.47
N GLN A 103 -9.24 0.11 -7.57
CA GLN A 103 -10.47 0.08 -8.36
C GLN A 103 -10.15 0.19 -9.87
N THR A 104 -9.65 -0.92 -10.41
CA THR A 104 -9.80 -1.36 -11.80
C THR A 104 -10.25 -2.80 -11.69
N ARG A 105 -11.40 -3.25 -12.13
CA ARG A 105 -12.48 -2.80 -13.04
C ARG A 105 -13.72 -3.63 -12.58
N PRO A 106 -14.98 -3.25 -12.85
CA PRO A 106 -16.12 -4.18 -12.73
C PRO A 106 -15.90 -5.44 -13.58
#